data_AF-A0AAW7EHD1-F1
#
_entry.id   AF-A0AAW7EHD1-F1
#
_cell.length_a   1.000
_cell.length_b   1.000
_cell.length_c   1.000
_cell.angle_alpha   90.00
_cell.angle_beta   90.00
_cell.angle_gamma   90.00
#
_symmetry.space_group_name_H-M   'P 1'
#
loop_
_entity.id
_entity.type
_entity.pdbx_description
1 polymer ?
#
loop_
_entity_poly.entity_id
_entity_poly.type
_entity_poly.pdbx_seq_one_letter_code
_entity_poly.pdbx_strand_id
1 'polypeptide(L)'
;MNLLELKTKIKSHILAGYPGLYIHSGEESRVDTLLQEISTELTLYPKEWNLGYGWVDFRNKQPRNTQSQATELAESLPSLLDDDLDGKLFIIKDARSALENQPLAVARLKQLLNRIQRHHRSKTVVVLVSETLHIPVQIESQITLLPLSLPQGEEINQQLSSFCQMLDLFVPENMHQRLHTACCGLNQEEIRSVLALVRQQHEQINDEALALIQHGKEQIIAKSGVLEMLHVIENATDIGGLENLKTWLTRRAQIFRRLSEARDSRVQAPKGVLIAGMPGCGKSLAAKAASGLFQLPLLGNGANLLI
;
A
#
# COMPACT_ATOMS: atom_id res chain seq x y z
N MET A 1 -9.48 3.32 0.96
CA MET A 1 -9.84 4.52 1.73
C MET A 1 -8.55 5.14 2.25
N ASN A 2 -8.52 6.46 2.45
CA ASN A 2 -7.38 7.10 3.12
C ASN A 2 -7.37 6.74 4.62
N LEU A 3 -6.29 7.09 5.33
CA LEU A 3 -6.08 6.67 6.72
C LEU A 3 -7.13 7.27 7.68
N LEU A 4 -7.50 8.54 7.46
CA LEU A 4 -8.46 9.26 8.31
C LEU A 4 -9.89 8.71 8.19
N GLU A 5 -10.34 8.45 6.97
CA GLU A 5 -11.62 7.80 6.70
C GLU A 5 -11.66 6.40 7.30
N LEU A 6 -10.57 5.64 7.15
CA LEU A 6 -10.46 4.30 7.70
C LEU A 6 -10.53 4.34 9.23
N LYS A 7 -9.80 5.24 9.88
CA LYS A 7 -9.84 5.44 11.34
C LYS A 7 -11.26 5.67 11.83
N THR A 8 -11.95 6.61 11.20
CA THR A 8 -13.33 6.97 11.53
C THR A 8 -14.27 5.78 11.38
N LYS A 9 -14.14 5.04 10.27
CA LYS A 9 -14.95 3.84 10.04
C LYS A 9 -14.67 2.75 11.07
N ILE A 10 -13.40 2.42 11.35
CA ILE A 10 -13.06 1.40 12.35
C ILE A 10 -13.70 1.75 13.69
N LYS A 11 -13.53 2.99 14.16
CA LYS A 11 -14.14 3.45 15.42
C LYS A 11 -15.65 3.28 15.42
N SER A 12 -16.34 3.73 14.37
CA SER A 12 -17.80 3.62 14.27
C SER A 12 -18.27 2.16 14.30
N HIS A 13 -17.57 1.23 13.63
CA HIS A 13 -17.95 -0.18 13.65
C HIS A 13 -17.68 -0.84 15.00
N ILE A 14 -16.58 -0.49 15.67
CA ILE A 14 -16.30 -0.96 17.04
C ILE A 14 -17.41 -0.49 17.98
N LEU A 15 -17.75 0.80 17.98
CA LEU A 15 -18.79 1.36 18.83
C LEU A 15 -20.19 0.80 18.52
N ALA A 16 -20.47 0.49 17.25
CA ALA A 16 -21.70 -0.18 16.84
C ALA A 16 -21.76 -1.68 17.22
N GLY A 17 -20.67 -2.23 17.80
CA GLY A 17 -20.63 -3.59 18.31
C GLY A 17 -20.44 -4.67 17.25
N TYR A 18 -19.81 -4.33 16.13
CA TYR A 18 -19.40 -5.30 15.12
C TYR A 18 -18.29 -6.19 15.70
N PRO A 19 -18.41 -7.53 15.61
CA PRO A 19 -17.46 -8.43 16.27
C PRO A 19 -16.14 -8.59 15.50
N GLY A 20 -16.16 -8.37 14.18
CA GLY A 20 -15.07 -8.69 13.28
C GLY A 20 -14.90 -7.61 12.20
N LEU A 21 -13.66 -7.17 12.00
CA LEU A 21 -13.24 -6.26 10.94
C LEU A 21 -12.12 -6.94 10.14
N TYR A 22 -12.04 -6.63 8.85
CA TYR A 22 -10.96 -7.06 7.97
C TYR A 22 -10.30 -5.86 7.34
N ILE A 23 -9.06 -5.58 7.71
CA ILE A 23 -8.24 -4.54 7.08
C ILE A 23 -7.46 -5.19 5.94
N HIS A 24 -7.87 -4.88 4.71
CA HIS A 24 -7.16 -5.31 3.52
C HIS A 24 -6.04 -4.31 3.22
N SER A 25 -4.81 -4.69 3.54
CA SER A 25 -3.59 -3.88 3.36
C SER A 25 -2.34 -4.73 3.57
N GLY A 26 -1.30 -4.46 2.79
CA GLY A 26 0.06 -4.94 3.07
C GLY A 26 0.89 -3.98 3.94
N GLU A 27 0.36 -2.79 4.28
CA GLU A 27 1.10 -1.77 5.03
C GLU A 27 0.99 -1.96 6.53
N GLU A 28 1.67 -2.97 7.06
CA GLU A 28 1.56 -3.35 8.47
C GLU A 28 1.87 -2.20 9.43
N SER A 29 2.93 -1.42 9.18
CA SER A 29 3.32 -0.26 10.01
C SER A 29 2.21 0.80 10.10
N ARG A 30 1.51 1.07 8.98
CA ARG A 30 0.39 2.03 8.92
C ARG A 30 -0.80 1.51 9.71
N VAL A 31 -1.13 0.23 9.52
CA VAL A 31 -2.23 -0.43 10.23
C VAL A 31 -1.95 -0.45 11.74
N ASP A 32 -0.72 -0.71 12.15
CA ASP A 32 -0.34 -0.75 13.57
C ASP A 32 -0.46 0.62 14.22
N THR A 33 0.06 1.67 13.56
CA THR A 33 -0.06 3.04 14.05
C THR A 33 -1.54 3.42 14.22
N LEU A 34 -2.36 3.11 13.22
CA LEU A 34 -3.80 3.34 13.24
C LEU A 34 -4.51 2.59 14.38
N LEU A 35 -4.23 1.30 14.56
CA LEU A 35 -4.84 0.49 15.62
C LEU A 35 -4.33 0.90 17.01
N GLN A 36 -3.09 1.38 17.13
CA GLN A 36 -2.55 1.95 18.38
C GLN A 36 -3.29 3.23 18.78
N GLU A 37 -3.57 4.12 17.83
CA GLU A 37 -4.35 5.33 18.08
C GLU A 37 -5.79 4.99 18.50
N ILE A 38 -6.45 4.10 17.76
CA ILE A 38 -7.82 3.68 18.05
C ILE A 38 -7.91 2.99 19.42
N SER A 39 -6.95 2.13 19.74
CA SER A 39 -6.93 1.45 21.04
C SER A 39 -6.75 2.43 22.19
N THR A 40 -5.93 3.47 22.01
CA THR A 40 -5.76 4.53 23.01
C THR A 40 -7.04 5.35 23.19
N GLU A 41 -7.68 5.77 22.09
CA GLU A 41 -8.91 6.58 22.12
C GLU A 41 -10.12 5.84 22.67
N LEU A 42 -10.24 4.54 22.39
CA LEU A 42 -11.35 3.70 22.85
C LEU A 42 -11.03 2.91 24.14
N THR A 43 -9.86 3.16 24.75
CA THR A 43 -9.38 2.44 25.95
C THR A 43 -9.38 0.92 25.77
N LEU A 44 -9.05 0.45 24.57
CA LEU A 44 -8.90 -0.97 24.25
C LEU A 44 -7.45 -1.41 24.46
N TYR A 45 -7.28 -2.67 24.79
CA TYR A 45 -6.00 -3.32 24.95
C TYR A 45 -5.71 -4.21 23.73
N PRO A 46 -4.79 -3.79 22.83
CA PRO A 46 -4.45 -4.56 21.66
C PRO A 46 -3.68 -5.82 22.03
N LYS A 47 -4.11 -6.97 21.50
CA LYS A 47 -3.40 -8.25 21.54
C LYS A 47 -3.19 -8.72 20.12
N GLU A 48 -1.94 -8.94 19.74
CA GLU A 48 -1.59 -9.37 18.39
C GLU A 48 -1.26 -10.85 18.35
N TRP A 49 -1.73 -11.51 17.29
CA TRP A 49 -1.32 -12.83 16.90
C TRP A 49 -0.67 -12.77 15.51
N ASN A 50 0.41 -13.51 15.32
CA ASN A 50 1.00 -13.80 14.02
C ASN A 50 1.42 -15.28 13.93
N LEU A 51 1.56 -15.79 12.71
CA LEU A 51 1.88 -17.21 12.47
C LEU A 51 3.29 -17.60 12.94
N GLY A 52 4.20 -16.63 13.07
CA GLY A 52 5.59 -16.89 13.47
C GLY A 52 5.75 -17.20 14.96
N TYR A 53 5.03 -16.47 15.81
CA TYR A 53 5.22 -16.49 17.27
C TYR A 53 3.93 -16.75 18.06
N GLY A 54 2.78 -16.87 17.39
CA GLY A 54 1.49 -16.93 18.08
C GLY A 54 1.15 -15.57 18.70
N TRP A 55 0.77 -15.55 19.98
CA TRP A 55 0.40 -14.31 20.68
C TRP A 55 1.63 -13.50 21.11
N VAL A 56 1.72 -12.27 20.59
CA VAL A 56 2.79 -11.31 20.88
C VAL A 56 2.25 -10.06 21.58
N ASP A 57 3.14 -9.32 22.24
CA ASP A 57 2.82 -7.97 22.68
C ASP A 57 2.76 -7.02 21.47
N PHE A 58 1.69 -6.24 21.37
CA PHE A 58 1.43 -5.41 20.20
C PHE A 58 2.48 -4.30 19.99
N ARG A 59 3.16 -3.83 21.05
CA ARG A 59 4.11 -2.71 20.96
C ARG A 59 5.52 -3.15 20.59
N ASN A 60 6.05 -4.17 21.26
CA ASN A 60 7.43 -4.62 21.06
C ASN A 60 7.53 -5.88 20.17
N LYS A 61 6.38 -6.45 19.77
CA LYS A 61 6.27 -7.67 18.95
C LYS A 61 6.95 -8.90 19.54
N GLN A 62 7.26 -8.89 20.84
CA GLN A 62 7.89 -10.02 21.51
C GLN A 62 6.83 -11.06 21.91
N PRO A 63 7.16 -12.36 21.82
CA PRO A 63 6.27 -13.43 22.25
C PRO A 63 5.97 -13.30 23.74
N ARG A 64 4.70 -13.48 24.11
CA ARG A 64 4.28 -13.34 25.51
C ARG A 64 4.71 -14.50 26.39
N ASN A 65 4.90 -15.70 25.81
CA ASN A 65 5.41 -16.87 26.51
C ASN A 65 6.49 -17.55 25.65
N THR A 66 7.70 -17.70 26.20
CA THR A 66 8.85 -18.35 25.55
C THR A 66 8.82 -19.88 25.62
N GLN A 67 7.85 -20.48 26.32
CA GLN A 67 7.70 -21.94 26.40
C GLN A 67 6.64 -22.43 25.41
N SER A 68 7.10 -23.10 24.34
CA SER A 68 6.32 -23.94 23.41
C SER A 68 4.90 -23.42 23.11
N GLN A 69 4.79 -22.18 22.61
CA GLN A 69 3.52 -21.72 22.07
C GLN A 69 3.27 -22.40 20.73
N ALA A 70 2.15 -23.11 20.65
CA ALA A 70 1.51 -23.44 19.41
C ALA A 70 1.30 -22.16 18.60
N THR A 71 1.96 -22.05 17.44
CA THR A 71 1.90 -20.84 16.63
C THR A 71 0.70 -20.83 15.71
N GLU A 72 0.08 -21.99 15.45
CA GLU A 72 -1.12 -22.07 14.61
C GLU A 72 -2.31 -21.36 15.27
N LEU A 73 -3.12 -20.67 14.45
CA LEU A 73 -4.24 -19.88 14.95
C LEU A 73 -5.28 -20.77 15.61
N ALA A 74 -5.53 -21.94 15.02
CA ALA A 74 -6.42 -22.94 15.57
C ALA A 74 -6.04 -23.22 17.03
N GLU A 75 -4.78 -23.52 17.31
CA GLU A 75 -4.28 -23.91 18.63
C GLU A 75 -4.15 -22.72 19.60
N SER A 76 -3.97 -21.51 19.07
CA SER A 76 -3.85 -20.27 19.84
C SER A 76 -5.19 -19.74 20.37
N LEU A 77 -6.28 -19.88 19.61
CA LEU A 77 -7.61 -19.33 19.96
C LEU A 77 -8.23 -19.88 21.25
N PRO A 78 -8.10 -21.18 21.61
CA PRO A 78 -8.62 -21.73 22.86
C PRO A 78 -8.10 -21.02 24.12
N SER A 79 -6.87 -20.48 24.08
CA SER A 79 -6.32 -19.72 25.22
C SER A 79 -7.14 -18.46 25.56
N LEU A 80 -7.95 -17.97 24.63
CA LEU A 80 -8.85 -16.83 24.85
C LEU A 80 -10.18 -17.22 25.50
N LEU A 81 -10.47 -18.51 25.67
CA LEU A 81 -11.74 -18.94 26.26
C LEU A 81 -11.84 -18.54 27.73
N ASP A 82 -10.74 -18.63 28.46
CA ASP A 82 -10.66 -18.33 29.90
C ASP A 82 -10.33 -16.85 30.18
N ASP A 83 -9.97 -16.09 29.15
CA ASP A 83 -9.65 -14.66 29.26
C ASP A 83 -10.90 -13.79 29.41
N ASP A 84 -10.76 -12.70 30.17
CA ASP A 84 -11.69 -11.57 30.08
C ASP A 84 -11.49 -10.84 28.75
N LEU A 85 -12.53 -10.91 27.91
CA LEU A 85 -12.54 -10.32 26.58
C LEU A 85 -12.85 -8.82 26.63
N ASP A 86 -13.41 -8.29 27.73
CA ASP A 86 -13.81 -6.89 27.81
C ASP A 86 -12.60 -5.95 27.62
N GLY A 87 -12.80 -4.94 26.77
CA GLY A 87 -11.77 -3.98 26.44
C GLY A 87 -10.63 -4.56 25.60
N LYS A 88 -10.77 -5.72 24.95
CA LYS A 88 -9.71 -6.29 24.10
C LYS A 88 -9.90 -5.96 22.62
N LEU A 89 -8.80 -5.66 21.96
CA LEU A 89 -8.69 -5.55 20.50
C LEU A 89 -7.79 -6.69 20.02
N PHE A 90 -8.37 -7.75 19.47
CA PHE A 90 -7.59 -8.87 18.94
C PHE A 90 -7.18 -8.57 17.51
N ILE A 91 -5.90 -8.69 17.20
CA ILE A 91 -5.34 -8.39 15.88
C ILE A 91 -4.70 -9.67 15.37
N ILE A 92 -5.20 -10.20 14.25
CA ILE A 92 -4.68 -11.40 13.61
C ILE A 92 -3.98 -10.96 12.33
N LYS A 93 -2.64 -10.95 12.34
CA LYS A 93 -1.78 -10.65 11.20
C LYS A 93 -1.74 -11.83 10.24
N ASP A 94 -1.53 -11.54 8.96
CA ASP A 94 -1.58 -12.52 7.86
C ASP A 94 -2.79 -13.44 7.94
N ALA A 95 -3.97 -12.85 8.15
CA ALA A 95 -5.20 -13.58 8.41
C ALA A 95 -5.53 -14.60 7.30
N ARG A 96 -5.11 -14.35 6.06
CA ARG A 96 -5.22 -15.34 4.98
C ARG A 96 -4.45 -16.61 5.34
N SER A 97 -3.16 -16.52 5.62
CA SER A 97 -2.30 -17.66 5.96
C SER A 97 -2.82 -18.44 7.17
N ALA A 98 -3.47 -17.75 8.10
CA ALA A 98 -4.05 -18.32 9.30
C ALA A 98 -5.41 -19.03 9.10
N LEU A 99 -6.12 -18.76 8.00
CA LEU A 99 -7.50 -19.21 7.78
C LEU A 99 -7.68 -20.04 6.50
N GLU A 100 -6.90 -19.75 5.46
CA GLU A 100 -6.97 -20.43 4.17
C GLU A 100 -6.62 -21.90 4.35
N ASN A 101 -7.52 -22.79 3.93
CA ASN A 101 -7.42 -24.24 4.12
C ASN A 101 -7.30 -24.70 5.58
N GLN A 102 -7.69 -23.87 6.56
CA GLN A 102 -7.66 -24.21 8.00
C GLN A 102 -9.06 -24.25 8.63
N PRO A 103 -9.88 -25.29 8.36
CA PRO A 103 -11.27 -25.35 8.80
C PRO A 103 -11.44 -25.27 10.33
N LEU A 104 -10.49 -25.81 11.09
CA LEU A 104 -10.52 -25.75 12.56
C LEU A 104 -10.29 -24.32 13.08
N ALA A 105 -9.35 -23.56 12.49
CA ALA A 105 -9.12 -22.17 12.83
C ALA A 105 -10.37 -21.33 12.54
N VAL A 106 -10.98 -21.52 11.37
CA VAL A 106 -12.23 -20.85 10.98
C VAL A 106 -13.36 -21.16 11.96
N ALA A 107 -13.53 -22.43 12.33
CA ALA A 107 -14.56 -22.85 13.29
C ALA A 107 -14.36 -22.22 14.66
N ARG A 108 -13.12 -22.19 15.17
CA ARG A 108 -12.78 -21.58 16.46
C ARG A 108 -12.96 -20.06 16.43
N LEU A 109 -12.52 -19.39 15.37
CA LEU A 109 -12.72 -17.96 15.18
C LEU A 109 -14.21 -17.61 15.13
N LYS A 110 -15.03 -18.42 14.45
CA LYS A 110 -16.49 -18.27 14.45
C LYS A 110 -17.08 -18.32 15.86
N GLN A 111 -16.62 -19.23 16.71
CA GLN A 111 -17.11 -19.30 18.10
C GLN A 111 -16.71 -18.06 18.90
N LEU A 112 -15.50 -17.54 18.69
CA LEU A 112 -15.06 -16.27 19.30
C LEU A 112 -15.94 -15.11 18.86
N LEU A 113 -16.18 -14.95 17.55
CA LEU A 113 -17.03 -13.89 17.02
C LEU A 113 -18.47 -13.99 17.55
N ASN A 114 -19.04 -15.19 17.60
CA ASN A 114 -20.36 -15.43 18.20
C ASN A 114 -20.41 -15.01 19.68
N ARG A 115 -19.36 -15.32 20.46
CA ARG A 115 -19.26 -14.92 21.88
C ARG A 115 -19.21 -13.41 22.02
N ILE A 116 -18.42 -12.73 21.18
CA ILE A 116 -18.35 -11.26 21.15
C ILE A 116 -19.72 -10.65 20.84
N GLN A 117 -20.41 -11.14 19.80
CA GLN A 117 -21.74 -10.65 19.42
C GLN A 117 -22.80 -10.83 20.51
N ARG A 118 -22.69 -11.86 21.35
CA ARG A 118 -23.67 -12.17 22.40
C ARG A 118 -23.42 -11.43 23.70
N HIS A 119 -22.15 -11.27 24.09
CA HIS A 119 -21.80 -10.86 25.45
C HIS A 119 -20.87 -9.65 25.54
N HIS A 120 -20.11 -9.34 24.48
CA HIS A 120 -19.04 -8.33 24.51
C HIS A 120 -19.15 -7.29 23.38
N ARG A 121 -20.39 -7.02 22.92
CA ARG A 121 -20.65 -5.97 21.93
C ARG A 121 -20.08 -4.65 22.41
N SER A 122 -19.50 -3.90 21.47
CA SER A 122 -18.87 -2.58 21.65
C SER A 122 -17.69 -2.53 22.64
N LYS A 123 -17.30 -3.66 23.22
CA LYS A 123 -16.18 -3.77 24.18
C LYS A 123 -15.02 -4.58 23.63
N THR A 124 -15.30 -5.49 22.70
CA THR A 124 -14.30 -6.38 22.11
C THR A 124 -14.51 -6.45 20.60
N VAL A 125 -13.41 -6.52 19.86
CA VAL A 125 -13.44 -6.71 18.41
C VAL A 125 -12.24 -7.52 17.96
N VAL A 126 -12.43 -8.34 16.93
CA VAL A 126 -11.36 -9.01 16.20
C VAL A 126 -11.08 -8.22 14.91
N VAL A 127 -9.82 -7.90 14.66
CA VAL A 127 -9.32 -7.26 13.45
C VAL A 127 -8.41 -8.23 12.73
N LEU A 128 -8.85 -8.67 11.56
CA LEU A 128 -8.06 -9.47 10.63
C LEU A 128 -7.27 -8.51 9.72
N VAL A 129 -5.98 -8.74 9.55
CA VAL A 129 -5.12 -7.93 8.67
C VAL A 129 -4.43 -8.85 7.68
N SER A 130 -4.46 -8.50 6.39
CA SER A 130 -3.79 -9.27 5.35
C SER A 130 -3.69 -8.46 4.05
N GLU A 131 -2.58 -8.60 3.34
CA GLU A 131 -2.40 -8.02 2.01
C GLU A 131 -3.33 -8.65 0.98
N THR A 132 -3.51 -9.98 1.02
CA THR A 132 -4.43 -10.68 0.12
C THR A 132 -5.73 -11.00 0.83
N LEU A 133 -6.85 -10.66 0.18
CA LEU A 133 -8.18 -10.83 0.73
C LEU A 133 -8.59 -12.31 0.76
N HIS A 134 -8.88 -12.81 1.95
CA HIS A 134 -9.48 -14.11 2.17
C HIS A 134 -10.40 -14.06 3.40
N ILE A 135 -11.70 -14.21 3.18
CA ILE A 135 -12.72 -14.28 4.23
C ILE A 135 -13.52 -15.57 4.03
N PRO A 136 -13.42 -16.54 4.96
CA PRO A 136 -14.20 -17.78 4.88
C PRO A 136 -15.72 -17.51 4.97
N VAL A 137 -16.50 -18.18 4.11
CA VAL A 137 -17.97 -18.06 4.02
C VAL A 137 -18.67 -18.27 5.37
N GLN A 138 -18.08 -19.08 6.26
CA GLN A 138 -18.65 -19.40 7.57
C GLN A 138 -18.71 -18.22 8.53
N ILE A 139 -17.88 -17.20 8.32
CA ILE A 139 -17.73 -15.99 9.16
C ILE A 139 -17.94 -14.68 8.38
N GLU A 140 -18.16 -14.76 7.07
CA GLU A 140 -18.32 -13.61 6.16
C GLU A 140 -19.36 -12.60 6.67
N SER A 141 -20.54 -13.06 7.11
CA SER A 141 -21.61 -12.18 7.60
C SER A 141 -21.30 -11.45 8.91
N GLN A 142 -20.24 -11.84 9.62
CA GLN A 142 -19.80 -11.24 10.88
C GLN A 142 -18.60 -10.30 10.70
N ILE A 143 -18.02 -10.26 9.51
CA ILE A 143 -16.79 -9.51 9.21
C ILE A 143 -17.11 -8.34 8.29
N THR A 144 -16.68 -7.14 8.68
CA THR A 144 -16.75 -5.97 7.80
C THR A 144 -15.40 -5.71 7.12
N LEU A 145 -15.41 -5.69 5.79
CA LEU A 145 -14.24 -5.40 4.98
C LEU A 145 -13.95 -3.89 4.93
N LEU A 146 -12.71 -3.52 5.25
CA LEU A 146 -12.22 -2.15 5.33
C LEU A 146 -10.87 -2.02 4.57
N PRO A 147 -10.88 -1.69 3.27
CA PRO A 147 -9.64 -1.55 2.49
C PRO A 147 -8.86 -0.27 2.81
N LEU A 148 -7.57 -0.41 3.15
CA LEU A 148 -6.63 0.70 3.24
C LEU A 148 -5.95 0.90 1.89
N SER A 149 -6.04 2.12 1.35
CA SER A 149 -5.35 2.48 0.11
C SER A 149 -3.92 2.93 0.43
N LEU A 150 -3.02 2.76 -0.55
CA LEU A 150 -1.69 3.38 -0.53
C LEU A 150 -1.78 4.88 -0.23
N PRO A 151 -0.73 5.48 0.36
CA PRO A 151 -0.74 6.90 0.67
C PRO A 151 -0.94 7.74 -0.60
N GLN A 152 -1.79 8.76 -0.51
CA GLN A 152 -2.12 9.64 -1.63
C GLN A 152 -2.20 11.11 -1.20
N GLY A 153 -1.95 12.02 -2.15
CA GLY A 153 -2.11 13.46 -1.93
C GLY A 153 -1.26 13.96 -0.76
N GLU A 154 -1.92 14.52 0.25
CA GLU A 154 -1.28 15.07 1.45
C GLU A 154 -0.62 14.00 2.34
N GLU A 155 -1.09 12.75 2.34
CA GLU A 155 -0.45 11.69 3.13
C GLU A 155 1.00 11.46 2.66
N ILE A 156 1.25 11.54 1.34
CA ILE A 156 2.60 11.45 0.78
C ILE A 156 3.43 12.65 1.23
N ASN A 157 2.90 13.88 1.20
CA ASN A 157 3.64 15.07 1.63
C ASN A 157 4.05 14.97 3.11
N GLN A 158 3.16 14.49 3.96
CA GLN A 158 3.44 14.26 5.38
C GLN A 158 4.53 13.21 5.59
N GLN A 159 4.47 12.10 4.85
CA GLN A 159 5.51 11.07 4.91
C GLN A 159 6.86 11.57 4.39
N LEU A 160 6.88 12.26 3.26
CA LEU A 160 8.09 12.84 2.67
C LEU A 160 8.74 13.84 3.64
N SER A 161 7.98 14.78 4.18
CA SER A 161 8.51 15.75 5.14
C SER A 161 9.07 15.06 6.39
N SER A 162 8.33 14.11 6.97
CA SER A 162 8.78 13.36 8.14
C SER A 162 10.06 12.55 7.87
N PHE A 163 10.16 11.87 6.73
CA PHE A 163 11.32 11.03 6.42
C PHE A 163 12.53 11.85 5.97
N CYS A 164 12.35 12.89 5.16
CA CYS A 164 13.43 13.79 4.78
C CYS A 164 14.03 14.49 6.00
N GLN A 165 13.21 14.91 6.96
CA GLN A 165 13.69 15.48 8.21
C GLN A 165 14.47 14.45 9.05
N MET A 166 13.96 13.22 9.17
CA MET A 166 14.63 12.15 9.91
C MET A 166 15.97 11.76 9.29
N LEU A 167 16.07 11.78 7.95
CA LEU A 167 17.27 11.42 7.20
C LEU A 167 18.23 12.60 6.98
N ASP A 168 17.88 13.80 7.45
CA ASP A 168 18.61 15.04 7.18
C ASP A 168 18.90 15.22 5.67
N LEU A 169 17.83 15.07 4.86
CA LEU A 169 17.87 15.14 3.41
C LEU A 169 17.23 16.45 2.96
N PHE A 170 18.04 17.33 2.37
CA PHE A 170 17.54 18.62 1.89
C PHE A 170 16.69 18.45 0.62
N VAL A 171 15.50 19.03 0.60
CA VAL A 171 14.64 19.03 -0.58
C VAL A 171 14.48 20.47 -1.09
N PRO A 172 15.05 20.82 -2.26
CA PRO A 172 14.81 22.11 -2.90
C PRO A 172 13.32 22.30 -3.25
N GLU A 173 12.79 23.53 -3.15
CA GLU A 173 11.37 23.81 -3.43
C GLU A 173 10.94 23.36 -4.83
N ASN A 174 11.80 23.54 -5.83
CA ASN A 174 11.53 23.12 -7.21
C ASN A 174 11.47 21.59 -7.38
N MET A 175 11.99 20.81 -6.42
CA MET A 175 12.00 19.35 -6.44
C MET A 175 10.84 18.72 -5.67
N HIS A 176 10.16 19.46 -4.77
CA HIS A 176 9.08 18.93 -3.92
C HIS A 176 8.03 18.15 -4.72
N GLN A 177 7.56 18.74 -5.82
CA GLN A 177 6.51 18.14 -6.61
C GLN A 177 6.98 16.94 -7.44
N ARG A 178 8.22 16.98 -7.92
CA ARG A 178 8.82 15.87 -8.67
C ARG A 178 9.06 14.68 -7.75
N LEU A 179 9.50 14.95 -6.52
CA LEU A 179 9.63 13.94 -5.47
C LEU A 179 8.27 13.32 -5.12
N HIS A 180 7.25 14.15 -4.89
CA HIS A 180 5.88 13.69 -4.65
C HIS A 180 5.39 12.76 -5.77
N THR A 181 5.57 13.18 -7.02
CA THR A 181 5.15 12.40 -8.19
C THR A 181 5.92 11.08 -8.31
N ALA A 182 7.21 11.08 -8.00
CA ALA A 182 8.06 9.88 -8.03
C ALA A 182 7.61 8.86 -6.97
N CYS A 183 7.22 9.31 -5.79
CA CYS A 183 6.75 8.46 -4.69
C CYS A 183 5.27 8.03 -4.81
N CYS A 184 4.50 8.61 -5.74
CA CYS A 184 3.12 8.20 -5.96
C CYS A 184 3.03 6.72 -6.35
N GLY A 185 2.17 5.97 -5.66
CA GLY A 185 1.98 4.53 -5.88
C GLY A 185 2.97 3.64 -5.15
N LEU A 186 3.82 4.21 -4.30
CA LEU A 186 4.63 3.46 -3.33
C LEU A 186 3.90 3.37 -1.99
N ASN A 187 4.17 2.31 -1.25
CA ASN A 187 3.78 2.18 0.15
C ASN A 187 4.75 2.93 1.09
N GLN A 188 4.39 3.07 2.37
CA GLN A 188 5.21 3.83 3.33
C GLN A 188 6.63 3.27 3.51
N GLU A 189 6.79 1.95 3.57
CA GLU A 189 8.09 1.29 3.77
C GLU A 189 8.97 1.40 2.51
N GLU A 190 8.36 1.37 1.32
CA GLU A 190 9.02 1.62 0.04
C GLU A 190 9.53 3.05 -0.05
N ILE A 191 8.69 4.04 0.28
CA ILE A 191 9.12 5.46 0.34
C ILE A 191 10.29 5.60 1.30
N ARG A 192 10.20 5.03 2.51
CA ARG A 192 11.28 5.08 3.51
C ARG A 192 12.57 4.47 2.98
N SER A 193 12.49 3.27 2.40
CA SER A 193 13.66 2.52 1.93
C SER A 193 14.36 3.22 0.77
N VAL A 194 13.59 3.76 -0.17
CA VAL A 194 14.13 4.47 -1.31
C VAL A 194 14.78 5.80 -0.89
N LEU A 195 14.14 6.57 0.00
CA LEU A 195 14.75 7.80 0.53
C LEU A 195 16.03 7.52 1.33
N ALA A 196 16.05 6.45 2.11
CA ALA A 196 17.25 6.01 2.82
C ALA A 196 18.39 5.65 1.86
N LEU A 197 18.08 5.00 0.73
CA LEU A 197 19.06 4.70 -0.32
C LEU A 197 19.59 5.98 -0.96
N VAL A 198 18.71 6.93 -1.30
CA VAL A 198 19.10 8.23 -1.85
C VAL A 198 20.05 8.97 -0.90
N ARG A 199 19.76 8.95 0.41
CA ARG A 199 20.59 9.64 1.41
C ARG A 199 22.03 9.12 1.48
N GLN A 200 22.27 7.85 1.11
CA GLN A 200 23.61 7.27 1.06
C GLN A 200 24.46 7.84 -0.09
N GLN A 201 23.82 8.32 -1.15
CA GLN A 201 24.50 8.78 -2.37
C GLN A 201 24.42 10.31 -2.56
N HIS A 202 23.40 10.94 -1.97
CA HIS A 202 23.12 12.37 -2.13
C HIS A 202 22.71 13.00 -0.79
N GLU A 203 23.22 14.20 -0.51
CA GLU A 203 22.81 15.02 0.64
C GLU A 203 21.50 15.81 0.39
N GLN A 204 21.14 15.97 -0.88
CA GLN A 204 19.96 16.69 -1.32
C GLN A 204 19.22 15.94 -2.44
N ILE A 205 17.92 16.21 -2.59
CA ILE A 205 17.15 15.74 -3.73
C ILE A 205 17.53 16.54 -4.97
N ASN A 206 18.14 15.86 -5.94
CA ASN A 206 18.47 16.36 -7.28
C ASN A 206 17.90 15.42 -8.36
N ASP A 207 18.20 15.69 -9.64
CA ASP A 207 17.73 14.87 -10.75
C ASP A 207 18.21 13.41 -10.68
N GLU A 208 19.44 13.18 -10.22
CA GLU A 208 20.02 11.84 -10.06
C GLU A 208 19.32 11.06 -8.93
N ALA A 209 19.04 11.71 -7.80
CA ALA A 209 18.26 11.14 -6.72
C ALA A 209 16.85 10.73 -7.18
N LEU A 210 16.19 11.56 -8.01
CA LEU A 210 14.89 11.20 -8.58
C LEU A 210 14.99 9.97 -9.51
N ALA A 211 16.07 9.84 -10.28
CA ALA A 211 16.31 8.66 -11.11
C ALA A 211 16.49 7.39 -10.27
N LEU A 212 17.15 7.47 -9.10
CA LEU A 212 17.24 6.35 -8.16
C LEU A 212 15.87 5.96 -7.60
N ILE A 213 15.00 6.93 -7.30
CA ILE A 213 13.63 6.67 -6.84
C ILE A 213 12.83 5.95 -7.92
N GLN A 214 12.94 6.42 -9.15
CA GLN A 214 12.33 5.77 -10.31
C GLN A 214 12.84 4.34 -10.43
N HIS A 215 14.16 4.12 -10.38
CA HIS A 215 14.77 2.79 -10.45
C HIS A 215 14.28 1.83 -9.35
N GLY A 216 14.18 2.33 -8.11
CA GLY A 216 13.63 1.55 -6.99
C GLY A 216 12.17 1.11 -7.23
N LYS A 217 11.36 1.99 -7.82
CA LYS A 217 9.99 1.66 -8.23
C LYS A 217 9.95 0.59 -9.32
N GLU A 218 10.91 0.58 -10.24
CA GLU A 218 11.02 -0.47 -11.28
C GLU A 218 11.16 -1.84 -10.66
N GLN A 219 12.03 -1.97 -9.65
CA GLN A 219 12.25 -3.22 -8.94
C GLN A 219 11.00 -3.71 -8.19
N ILE A 220 10.23 -2.79 -7.61
CA ILE A 220 8.95 -3.11 -6.95
C ILE A 220 7.95 -3.66 -7.96
N ILE A 221 7.81 -2.99 -9.11
CA ILE A 221 6.89 -3.42 -10.17
C ILE A 221 7.33 -4.77 -10.74
N ALA A 222 8.63 -4.97 -10.98
CA ALA A 222 9.17 -6.23 -11.45
C ALA A 222 8.89 -7.40 -10.49
N LYS A 223 8.98 -7.19 -9.17
CA LYS A 223 8.64 -8.19 -8.15
C LYS A 223 7.16 -8.60 -8.15
N SER A 224 6.26 -7.69 -8.54
CA SER A 224 4.82 -7.99 -8.59
C SER A 224 4.47 -9.04 -9.65
N GLY A 225 5.32 -9.22 -10.68
CA GLY A 225 5.10 -10.18 -11.77
C GLY A 225 3.91 -9.87 -12.69
N VAL A 226 3.17 -8.77 -12.45
CA VAL A 226 1.99 -8.38 -13.24
C VAL A 226 2.37 -7.47 -14.42
N LEU A 227 3.46 -6.71 -14.27
CA LEU A 227 3.95 -5.73 -15.23
C LEU A 227 5.46 -5.89 -15.38
N GLU A 228 5.91 -6.02 -16.62
CA GLU A 228 7.33 -5.97 -16.96
C GLU A 228 7.71 -4.53 -17.24
N MET A 229 8.79 -4.06 -16.62
CA MET A 229 9.35 -2.78 -17.01
C MET A 229 10.21 -2.95 -18.25
N LEU A 230 9.91 -2.16 -19.27
CA LEU A 230 10.64 -2.18 -20.52
C LEU A 230 11.67 -1.05 -20.50
N HIS A 231 12.95 -1.41 -20.42
CA HIS A 231 14.03 -0.43 -20.60
C HIS A 231 13.97 0.15 -22.02
N VAL A 232 13.73 1.45 -22.10
CA VAL A 232 13.67 2.19 -23.35
C VAL A 232 15.07 2.71 -23.69
N ILE A 233 15.68 2.15 -24.73
CA ILE A 233 16.91 2.68 -25.35
C ILE A 233 16.57 3.60 -26.54
N GLU A 234 15.32 3.54 -27.00
CA GLU A 234 14.86 4.13 -28.25
C GLU A 234 14.46 5.60 -28.07
N ASN A 235 15.02 6.48 -28.89
CA ASN A 235 14.75 7.91 -28.91
C ASN A 235 13.70 8.27 -29.97
N ALA A 236 13.10 9.45 -29.84
CA ALA A 236 12.14 9.97 -30.83
C ALA A 236 12.72 10.11 -32.25
N THR A 237 14.05 10.17 -32.37
CA THR A 237 14.81 10.17 -33.63
C THR A 237 14.80 8.80 -34.32
N ASP A 238 14.55 7.73 -33.58
CA ASP A 238 14.59 6.35 -34.08
C ASP A 238 13.28 5.96 -34.79
N ILE A 239 12.28 6.85 -34.72
CA ILE A 239 11.00 6.73 -35.44
C ILE A 239 11.10 7.43 -36.78
N GLY A 240 11.11 6.68 -37.88
CA GLY A 240 10.97 7.22 -39.23
C GLY A 240 9.57 7.79 -39.48
N GLY A 241 9.48 9.03 -39.95
CA GLY A 241 8.21 9.71 -40.23
C GLY A 241 7.40 10.07 -38.98
N LEU A 242 6.06 10.06 -39.09
CA LEU A 242 5.12 10.35 -38.00
C LEU A 242 5.30 11.73 -37.33
N GLU A 243 5.65 12.76 -38.10
CA GLU A 243 5.96 14.11 -37.58
C GLU A 243 4.83 14.75 -36.76
N ASN A 244 3.57 14.48 -37.12
CA ASN A 244 2.42 14.92 -36.33
C ASN A 244 2.39 14.26 -34.94
N LEU A 245 2.69 12.96 -34.85
CA LEU A 245 2.74 12.25 -33.59
C LEU A 245 3.92 12.74 -32.74
N LYS A 246 5.12 12.89 -33.34
CA LYS A 246 6.29 13.44 -32.65
C LYS A 246 6.00 14.82 -32.07
N THR A 247 5.45 15.72 -32.88
CA THR A 247 5.07 17.08 -32.44
C THR A 247 4.04 17.02 -31.31
N TRP A 248 3.06 16.14 -31.41
CA TRP A 248 2.04 15.95 -30.37
C TRP A 248 2.65 15.44 -29.07
N LEU A 249 3.52 14.42 -29.12
CA LEU A 249 4.22 13.87 -27.96
C LEU A 249 5.10 14.94 -27.30
N THR A 250 5.91 15.67 -28.07
CA THR A 250 6.77 16.73 -27.52
C THR A 250 5.97 17.81 -26.79
N ARG A 251 4.81 18.22 -27.31
CA ARG A 251 3.91 19.17 -26.61
C ARG A 251 3.37 18.60 -25.31
N ARG A 252 3.00 17.31 -25.29
CA ARG A 252 2.50 16.63 -24.09
C ARG A 252 3.59 16.42 -23.05
N ALA A 253 4.83 16.17 -23.47
CA ALA A 253 5.98 16.08 -22.58
C ALA A 253 6.16 17.36 -21.75
N GLN A 254 5.89 18.54 -22.32
CA GLN A 254 5.94 19.81 -21.59
C GLN A 254 4.89 19.89 -20.48
N ILE A 255 3.69 19.34 -20.72
CA ILE A 255 2.63 19.27 -19.70
C ILE A 255 3.05 18.32 -18.57
N PHE A 256 3.61 17.15 -18.90
CA PHE A 256 4.11 16.21 -17.89
C PHE A 256 5.21 16.79 -17.01
N ARG A 257 6.13 17.57 -17.61
CA ARG A 257 7.20 18.27 -16.87
C ARG A 257 6.68 19.41 -15.99
N ARG A 258 5.52 19.99 -16.32
CA ARG A 258 4.93 21.16 -15.63
C ARG A 258 3.51 20.88 -15.13
N LEU A 259 3.33 19.71 -14.50
CA LEU A 259 1.99 19.23 -14.14
C LEU A 259 1.25 20.13 -13.13
N SER A 260 1.97 20.89 -12.29
CA SER A 260 1.41 21.90 -11.35
C SER A 260 0.86 23.09 -12.09
N GLU A 261 1.71 23.77 -12.86
CA GLU A 261 1.35 24.95 -13.64
C GLU A 261 0.17 24.64 -14.57
N ALA A 262 0.16 23.43 -15.14
CA ALA A 262 -0.94 22.92 -15.93
C ALA A 262 -2.24 22.81 -15.11
N ARG A 263 -2.19 22.24 -13.90
CA ARG A 263 -3.37 22.16 -13.00
C ARG A 263 -3.87 23.54 -12.58
N ASP A 264 -2.98 24.45 -12.21
CA ASP A 264 -3.32 25.82 -11.81
C ASP A 264 -3.95 26.61 -12.97
N SER A 265 -3.48 26.35 -14.19
CA SER A 265 -4.02 26.91 -15.43
C SER A 265 -5.25 26.17 -15.96
N ARG A 266 -5.83 25.23 -15.19
CA ARG A 266 -6.96 24.34 -15.59
C ARG A 266 -6.71 23.52 -16.86
N VAL A 267 -5.46 23.32 -17.24
CA VAL A 267 -5.06 22.43 -18.32
C VAL A 267 -5.20 21.00 -17.82
N GLN A 268 -6.06 20.22 -18.48
CA GLN A 268 -6.26 18.83 -18.12
C GLN A 268 -5.01 17.99 -18.43
N ALA A 269 -4.57 17.21 -17.44
CA ALA A 269 -3.55 16.20 -17.65
C ALA A 269 -4.02 15.21 -18.74
N PRO A 270 -3.11 14.72 -19.62
CA PRO A 270 -3.47 13.79 -20.68
C PRO A 270 -4.01 12.48 -20.07
N LYS A 271 -5.21 12.03 -20.46
CA LYS A 271 -5.91 10.88 -19.85
C LYS A 271 -5.61 9.54 -20.54
N GLY A 272 -4.41 9.37 -21.09
CA GLY A 272 -4.03 8.19 -21.88
C GLY A 272 -4.17 8.40 -23.39
N VAL A 273 -3.43 7.59 -24.16
CA VAL A 273 -3.32 7.68 -25.62
C VAL A 273 -3.48 6.29 -26.22
N LEU A 274 -4.39 6.13 -27.17
CA LEU A 274 -4.51 4.91 -27.95
C LEU A 274 -3.75 5.09 -29.26
N ILE A 275 -2.68 4.31 -29.45
CA ILE A 275 -1.95 4.23 -30.72
C ILE A 275 -2.44 2.99 -31.47
N ALA A 276 -3.24 3.19 -32.52
CA ALA A 276 -3.80 2.13 -33.34
C ALA A 276 -3.23 2.16 -34.77
N GLY A 277 -3.12 0.99 -35.41
CA GLY A 277 -2.53 0.83 -36.75
C GLY A 277 -2.21 -0.62 -37.08
N MET A 278 -1.89 -0.92 -38.34
CA MET A 278 -1.60 -2.29 -38.79
C MET A 278 -0.39 -2.90 -38.04
N PRO A 279 -0.31 -4.24 -37.91
CA PRO A 279 0.88 -4.92 -37.38
C PRO A 279 2.16 -4.43 -38.11
N GLY A 280 3.25 -4.21 -37.39
CA GLY A 280 4.52 -3.75 -37.97
C GLY A 280 4.65 -2.24 -38.21
N CYS A 281 3.61 -1.42 -38.01
CA CYS A 281 3.69 0.05 -38.22
C CYS A 281 4.31 0.84 -37.04
N GLY A 282 5.21 0.25 -36.25
CA GLY A 282 5.96 0.99 -35.23
C GLY A 282 5.16 1.45 -33.99
N LYS A 283 3.98 0.88 -33.69
CA LYS A 283 3.17 1.27 -32.53
C LYS A 283 3.92 1.13 -31.19
N SER A 284 4.58 -0.02 -30.98
CA SER A 284 5.34 -0.28 -29.76
C SER A 284 6.59 0.62 -29.66
N LEU A 285 7.26 0.86 -30.80
CA LEU A 285 8.37 1.80 -30.92
C LEU A 285 7.93 3.23 -30.56
N ALA A 286 6.73 3.65 -30.98
CA ALA A 286 6.15 4.94 -30.62
C ALA A 286 5.86 5.07 -29.12
N ALA A 287 5.35 4.01 -28.48
CA ALA A 287 5.12 3.99 -27.03
C ALA A 287 6.45 4.07 -26.24
N LYS A 288 7.47 3.34 -26.68
CA LYS A 288 8.82 3.40 -26.11
C LYS A 288 9.42 4.80 -26.21
N ALA A 289 9.48 5.40 -27.40
CA ALA A 289 9.98 6.76 -27.55
C ALA A 289 9.17 7.81 -26.75
N ALA A 290 7.85 7.61 -26.60
CA ALA A 290 7.01 8.47 -25.79
C ALA A 290 7.36 8.41 -24.29
N SER A 291 7.61 7.22 -23.75
CA SER A 291 8.09 7.04 -22.37
C SER A 291 9.40 7.78 -22.12
N GLY A 292 10.37 7.64 -23.03
CA GLY A 292 11.64 8.38 -22.96
C GLY A 292 11.44 9.90 -23.01
N LEU A 293 10.58 10.40 -23.91
CA LEU A 293 10.24 11.83 -24.00
C LEU A 293 9.59 12.38 -22.73
N PHE A 294 8.70 11.59 -22.11
CA PHE A 294 7.97 11.97 -20.90
C PHE A 294 8.80 11.82 -19.63
N GLN A 295 9.92 11.09 -19.66
CA GLN A 295 10.69 10.68 -18.48
C GLN A 295 9.81 9.93 -17.47
N LEU A 296 8.90 9.11 -18.01
CA LEU A 296 8.00 8.24 -17.25
C LEU A 296 8.31 6.78 -17.61
N PRO A 297 8.23 5.85 -16.64
CA PRO A 297 8.55 4.45 -16.88
C PRO A 297 7.59 3.80 -17.88
N LEU A 298 8.11 2.94 -18.76
CA LEU A 298 7.28 2.11 -19.66
C LEU A 298 7.00 0.76 -19.02
N LEU A 299 5.73 0.44 -18.84
CA LEU A 299 5.23 -0.81 -18.29
C LEU A 299 4.55 -1.62 -19.39
N GLY A 300 4.75 -2.92 -19.41
CA GLY A 300 4.16 -3.81 -20.41
C GLY A 300 3.61 -5.10 -19.81
N ASN A 301 2.58 -5.64 -20.45
CA ASN A 301 2.20 -7.04 -20.29
C ASN A 301 1.76 -7.58 -21.65
N GLY A 302 2.62 -8.37 -22.30
CA GLY A 302 2.42 -8.85 -23.66
C GLY A 302 2.32 -7.72 -24.68
N ALA A 303 1.13 -7.53 -25.27
CA ALA A 303 0.88 -6.52 -26.31
C ALA A 303 0.45 -5.13 -25.76
N ASN A 304 0.19 -5.02 -24.47
CA ASN A 304 -0.28 -3.78 -23.83
C ASN A 304 0.90 -3.02 -23.23
N LEU A 305 1.00 -1.72 -23.53
CA LEU A 305 2.04 -0.82 -23.04
C LEU A 305 1.39 0.36 -22.31
N LEU A 306 1.94 0.73 -21.15
CA LEU A 306 1.50 1.81 -20.27
C LEU A 306 2.70 2.71 -19.95
N ILE A 307 2.49 4.02 -19.98
CA ILE A 307 3.49 5.06 -19.68
C ILE A 307 2.99 5.87 -18.50
#